data_AF-A0A2E9ME55-F1
#
_entry.id   AF-A0A2E9ME55-F1
#
_cell.length_a   1.000
_cell.length_b   1.000
_cell.length_c   1.000
_cell.angle_alpha   90.00
_cell.angle_beta   90.00
_cell.angle_gamma   90.00
#
_symmetry.space_group_name_H-M   'P 1'
#
loop_
_entity.id
_entity.type
_entity.pdbx_description
1 polymer ?
#
loop_
_entity_poly.entity_id
_entity_poly.type
_entity_poly.pdbx_seq_one_letter_code
_entity_poly.pdbx_strand_id
1 'polypeptide(L)'
;MRRGYRVRGAIDGVEGLAAVREQAPSLIISDVDIPNMDGYALCEAIKDDPQLRSIPVILLTSLRHGSRAGHFPSVVTDDGWTNVAGE
;
A
#
# COMPACT_ATOMS: atom_id res chain seq x y z
N MET A 1 11.15 17.66 -4.10
CA MET A 1 12.04 16.98 -3.13
C MET A 1 11.61 15.51 -3.06
N ARG A 2 12.36 14.57 -3.66
CA ARG A 2 12.12 13.12 -3.46
C ARG A 2 12.97 12.69 -2.27
N ARG A 3 12.36 12.46 -1.10
CA ARG A 3 13.06 12.18 0.17
C ARG A 3 13.58 10.73 0.28
N GLY A 4 14.23 10.19 -0.74
CA GLY A 4 14.90 8.88 -0.66
C GLY A 4 14.00 7.63 -0.56
N TYR A 5 12.67 7.77 -0.45
CA TYR A 5 11.74 6.64 -0.41
C TYR A 5 11.53 6.01 -1.78
N ARG A 6 11.50 4.67 -1.81
CA ARG A 6 11.05 3.90 -2.99
C ARG A 6 9.56 3.65 -2.85
N VAL A 7 8.81 4.03 -3.89
CA VAL A 7 7.36 3.91 -3.95
C VAL A 7 6.99 2.92 -5.04
N ARG A 8 6.15 1.94 -4.71
CA ARG A 8 5.44 1.09 -5.66
C ARG A 8 3.96 1.43 -5.59
N GLY A 9 3.34 1.62 -6.76
CA GLY A 9 1.90 1.84 -6.87
C GLY A 9 1.17 0.52 -7.11
N ALA A 10 -0.07 0.43 -6.64
CA ALA A 10 -1.05 -0.57 -7.07
C ALA A 10 -2.35 0.13 -7.46
N ILE A 11 -3.06 -0.38 -8.47
CA ILE A 11 -4.29 0.23 -9.00
C ILE A 11 -5.55 -0.24 -8.26
N ASP A 12 -5.45 -1.32 -7.49
CA ASP A 12 -6.53 -1.87 -6.67
C ASP A 12 -5.99 -2.66 -5.45
N GLY A 13 -6.89 -3.14 -4.60
CA GLY A 13 -6.51 -3.84 -3.38
C GLY A 13 -5.86 -5.20 -3.66
N VAL A 14 -6.30 -5.92 -4.71
CA VAL A 14 -5.80 -7.25 -5.05
C VAL A 14 -4.34 -7.18 -5.52
N GLU A 15 -4.04 -6.24 -6.42
CA GLU A 15 -2.67 -5.96 -6.84
C GLU A 15 -1.83 -5.48 -5.66
N GLY A 16 -2.39 -4.64 -4.78
CA GLY A 16 -1.72 -4.17 -3.57
C GLY A 16 -1.30 -5.31 -2.65
N LEU A 17 -2.20 -6.26 -2.38
CA LEU A 17 -1.90 -7.42 -1.54
C LEU A 17 -0.87 -8.35 -2.18
N ALA A 18 -0.94 -8.57 -3.50
CA ALA A 18 0.05 -9.34 -4.23
C ALA A 18 1.45 -8.68 -4.16
N ALA A 19 1.51 -7.37 -4.36
CA ALA A 19 2.75 -6.60 -4.30
C ALA A 19 3.40 -6.63 -2.90
N VAL A 20 2.59 -6.52 -1.85
CA VAL A 20 3.05 -6.59 -0.45
C VAL A 20 3.58 -7.99 -0.10
N ARG A 21 2.98 -9.05 -0.63
CA ARG A 21 3.46 -10.44 -0.45
C ARG A 21 4.74 -10.71 -1.22
N GLU A 22 4.89 -10.15 -2.41
CA GLU A 22 6.10 -10.27 -3.22
C GLU A 22 7.27 -9.53 -2.57
N GLN A 23 7.03 -8.33 -2.06
CA GLN A 23 8.02 -7.53 -1.38
C GLN A 23 7.37 -6.74 -0.23
N ALA A 24 7.68 -7.15 1.00
CA ALA A 24 7.15 -6.53 2.20
C ALA A 24 7.65 -5.07 2.35
N PRO A 25 6.75 -4.07 2.32
CA PRO A 25 7.11 -2.68 2.57
C PRO A 25 7.25 -2.36 4.05
N SER A 26 7.79 -1.17 4.30
CA SER A 26 7.85 -0.52 5.61
C SER A 26 6.53 0.11 6.05
N LEU A 27 5.70 0.51 5.08
CA LEU A 27 4.45 1.24 5.30
C LEU A 27 3.57 1.12 4.05
N ILE A 28 2.28 0.93 4.31
CA ILE A 28 1.23 0.84 3.30
C ILE A 28 0.29 2.03 3.47
N ILE A 29 0.00 2.72 2.38
CA ILE A 29 -0.99 3.79 2.31
C ILE A 29 -2.04 3.38 1.28
N SER A 30 -3.29 3.22 1.72
CA SER A 30 -4.41 2.82 0.86
C SER A 30 -5.60 3.76 1.06
N ASP A 31 -6.32 4.08 -0.01
CA ASP A 31 -7.68 4.60 0.12
C ASP A 31 -8.61 3.47 0.61
N VAL A 32 -9.71 3.84 1.28
CA VAL A 32 -10.78 2.91 1.65
C VAL A 32 -11.61 2.54 0.43
N ASP A 33 -11.91 3.52 -0.43
CA ASP A 33 -12.78 3.35 -1.59
C ASP A 33 -11.98 2.97 -2.85
N ILE A 34 -11.27 1.84 -2.79
CA ILE A 34 -10.56 1.25 -3.92
C ILE A 34 -11.35 0.07 -4.52
N PRO A 35 -11.28 -0.16 -5.85
CA PRO A 35 -12.05 -1.22 -6.50
C PRO A 35 -11.54 -2.62 -6.13
N ASN A 36 -12.36 -3.64 -6.44
CA ASN A 36 -12.10 -5.08 -6.31
C ASN A 36 -11.94 -5.60 -4.88
N MET A 37 -11.15 -4.92 -4.06
CA MET A 37 -10.99 -5.18 -2.63
C MET A 37 -10.85 -3.83 -1.93
N ASP A 38 -11.79 -3.51 -1.05
CA ASP A 38 -11.74 -2.25 -0.29
C ASP A 38 -10.53 -2.17 0.66
N GLY A 39 -10.21 -0.96 1.11
CA GLY A 39 -9.04 -0.74 1.96
C GLY A 39 -9.11 -1.44 3.32
N TYR A 40 -10.31 -1.75 3.83
CA TYR A 40 -10.46 -2.48 5.10
C TYR A 40 -10.14 -3.96 4.92
N ALA A 41 -10.67 -4.60 3.87
CA ALA A 41 -10.37 -5.98 3.52
C ALA A 41 -8.88 -6.19 3.22
N LEU A 42 -8.24 -5.22 2.55
CA LEU A 42 -6.78 -5.21 2.37
C LEU A 42 -6.05 -5.18 3.71
N CYS A 43 -6.45 -4.29 4.62
CA CYS A 43 -5.85 -4.16 5.94
C CYS A 43 -6.01 -5.45 6.76
N GLU A 44 -7.20 -6.05 6.77
CA GLU A 44 -7.48 -7.32 7.45
C GLU A 44 -6.59 -8.44 6.90
N ALA A 45 -6.51 -8.61 5.57
CA ALA A 45 -5.64 -9.61 4.95
C ALA A 45 -4.15 -9.43 5.32
N ILE A 46 -3.68 -8.19 5.45
CA ILE A 46 -2.31 -7.89 5.91
C ILE A 46 -2.13 -8.24 7.39
N LYS A 47 -3.13 -7.96 8.24
CA LYS A 47 -3.06 -8.20 9.69
C LYS A 47 -3.22 -9.67 10.07
N ASP A 48 -3.92 -10.45 9.25
CA ASP A 48 -4.08 -11.89 9.44
C ASP A 48 -2.84 -12.67 8.99
N ASP A 49 -2.02 -12.10 8.09
CA ASP A 49 -0.78 -12.72 7.65
C ASP A 49 0.35 -12.49 8.69
N PRO A 50 0.89 -13.55 9.33
CA PRO A 50 1.92 -13.41 10.34
C PRO A 50 3.21 -12.72 9.85
N GLN A 51 3.48 -12.77 8.55
CA GLN A 51 4.66 -12.16 7.93
C GLN A 51 4.46 -10.67 7.62
N LEU A 52 3.20 -10.23 7.48
CA LEU A 52 2.86 -8.87 7.06
C LEU A 52 2.22 -8.03 8.18
N ARG A 53 1.70 -8.67 9.24
CA ARG A 53 0.92 -7.99 10.29
C ARG A 53 1.65 -6.88 11.03
N SER A 54 2.98 -6.91 11.05
CA SER A 54 3.82 -5.86 11.66
C SER A 54 3.85 -4.58 10.83
N ILE A 55 3.51 -4.64 9.54
CA ILE A 55 3.56 -3.51 8.62
C ILE A 55 2.45 -2.51 8.98
N PRO A 56 2.77 -1.23 9.26
CA PRO A 56 1.76 -0.21 9.49
C PRO A 56 0.94 0.06 8.22
N VAL A 57 -0.37 0.21 8.39
CA VAL A 57 -1.32 0.53 7.32
C VAL A 57 -2.01 1.84 7.67
N ILE A 58 -1.90 2.84 6.78
CA ILE A 58 -2.65 4.09 6.86
C ILE A 58 -3.78 4.03 5.83
N LEU A 59 -5.02 4.00 6.34
CA LEU A 59 -6.21 4.11 5.51
C LEU A 59 -6.57 5.59 5.34
N LEU A 60 -6.60 6.05 4.10
CA LEU A 60 -7.08 7.36 3.71
C LEU A 60 -8.59 7.25 3.48
N THR A 61 -9.36 8.07 4.19
CA THR A 61 -10.80 8.18 3.98
C THR A 61 -11.12 9.56 3.41
N SER A 62 -11.94 9.61 2.37
CA SER A 62 -12.48 10.88 1.89
C SER A 62 -13.77 11.19 2.63
N LEU A 63 -13.85 12.38 3.25
CA LEU A 63 -15.10 12.88 3.84
C LEU A 63 -16.20 13.16 2.78
N ARG A 64 -15.89 13.04 1.49
CA ARG A 64 -16.87 13.25 0.41
C ARG A 64 -17.48 11.92 -0.02
N HIS A 65 -18.49 11.48 0.73
CA HIS A 65 -19.43 10.40 0.36
C HIS A 65 -20.38 10.81 -0.80
N GLY A 66 -19.88 11.52 -1.80
CA GLY A 66 -20.71 12.10 -2.86
C GLY A 66 -19.88 12.58 -4.03
N SER A 67 -19.85 11.73 -5.06
CA SER A 67 -19.53 12.06 -6.45
C SER A 67 -18.06 12.39 -6.76
N ARG A 68 -17.42 11.42 -7.43
CA ARG A 68 -16.09 11.44 -8.09
C ARG A 68 -14.91 11.33 -7.12
N ALA A 69 -14.73 10.14 -6.55
CA ALA A 69 -13.45 9.74 -5.96
C ALA A 69 -12.38 9.74 -7.07
N GLY A 70 -11.35 10.58 -6.91
CA GLY A 70 -10.14 10.45 -7.69
C GLY A 70 -9.50 9.11 -7.33
N HIS A 71 -9.26 8.27 -8.33
CA HIS A 71 -8.61 6.97 -8.18
C HIS A 71 -7.17 7.20 -7.69
N PHE A 72 -6.93 7.07 -6.38
CA PHE A 72 -5.58 7.16 -5.85
C PHE A 72 -4.97 5.76 -5.80
N PRO A 73 -3.85 5.51 -6.51
CA PRO A 73 -3.17 4.23 -6.43
C PRO A 73 -2.64 4.03 -5.00
N SER A 74 -2.75 2.81 -4.49
CA SER A 74 -2.19 2.39 -3.21
C SER A 74 -0.69 2.62 -3.25
N VAL A 75 -0.16 3.38 -2.30
CA VAL A 75 1.27 3.70 -2.21
C VAL A 75 1.91 2.76 -1.21
N VAL A 76 2.76 1.89 -1.74
CA VAL A 76 3.58 0.95 -0.99
C VAL A 76 4.97 1.55 -0.86
N THR A 77 5.46 1.74 0.37
CA THR A 77 6.78 2.37 0.62
C THR A 77 7.76 1.42 1.30
N ASP A 78 8.94 1.25 0.71
CA ASP A 78 10.01 0.38 1.23
C ASP A 78 11.09 1.24 1.93
N ASP A 79 11.49 0.85 3.15
CA ASP A 79 12.51 1.52 3.97
C ASP A 79 13.84 0.74 4.01
N GLY A 80 14.23 0.18 2.87
CA GLY A 80 15.64 0.15 2.50
C GLY A 80 16.29 -1.23 2.53
N TRP A 81 16.79 -1.61 1.36
CA TRP A 81 18.04 -2.34 1.24
C TRP A 81 19.01 -1.58 0.33
N THR A 82 20.21 -1.45 0.87
CA THR A 82 21.44 -0.85 0.35
C THR A 82 21.72 -1.17 -1.11
N ASN A 83 22.37 -0.23 -1.80
CA ASN A 83 23.09 -0.46 -3.05
C ASN A 83 23.72 -1.88 -3.08
N VAL A 84 23.17 -2.76 -3.91
CA VAL A 84 23.83 -3.99 -4.34
C VAL A 84 24.00 -3.93 -5.85
N ALA A 85 25.04 -3.20 -6.24
CA ALA A 85 26.02 -3.57 -7.25
C ALA A 85 26.83 -2.30 -7.59
N GLY A 86 28.09 -2.31 -7.20
CA GLY A 86 29.08 -1.46 -7.87
C GLY A 86 29.25 -1.96 -9.31
N GLU A 87 29.19 -1.03 -10.26
CA GLU A 87 30.19 -0.68 -11.27
C GLU A 87 29.71 0.59 -12.00
#